data_AF-A0A4D4N3I0-F1
#
_entry.id   AF-A0A4D4N3I0-F1
#
_cell.length_a   1.000
_cell.length_b   1.000
_cell.length_c   1.000
_cell.angle_alpha   90.00
_cell.angle_beta   90.00
_cell.angle_gamma   90.00
#
_symmetry.space_group_name_H-M   'P 1'
#
loop_
_entity.id
_entity.type
_entity.pdbx_description
1 polymer ?
#
loop_
_entity_poly.entity_id
_entity_poly.type
_entity_poly.pdbx_seq_one_letter_code
_entity_poly.pdbx_strand_id
1 'polypeptide(L)'
;MPETTPKGLTRLAFGGDYNPEQWPETVWQEDVRLMREAGVTMVSVGIFSWALLEPSPGAYDFGWLDRLLDLLHENGIRADLGTPTVAPPAWFYRAHPEALPVTADGTRYEFGSRGAICHSNADYRAAAANITTRLATRYAEHPALALWHVHNEYGVPVSACYCESCAAHFRRWLTDTYGTIDALNEAWGTAFWASATPASTRSTRRA
;
A
#
# COMPACT_ATOMS: atom_id res chain seq x y z
N MET A 1 -13.56 19.05 -19.18
CA MET A 1 -12.47 18.86 -18.20
C MET A 1 -11.55 17.77 -18.75
N PRO A 2 -10.24 17.79 -18.48
CA PRO A 2 -9.32 16.75 -18.96
C PRO A 2 -9.75 15.37 -18.42
N GLU A 3 -9.42 14.32 -19.18
CA GLU A 3 -9.76 12.92 -18.89
C GLU A 3 -9.22 12.44 -17.53
N THR A 4 -8.23 13.15 -16.98
CA THR A 4 -7.59 12.89 -15.68
C THR A 4 -8.28 13.53 -14.48
N THR A 5 -9.43 14.18 -14.66
CA THR A 5 -10.13 14.86 -13.57
C THR A 5 -10.87 13.84 -12.69
N PRO A 6 -10.89 13.99 -11.35
CA PRO A 6 -11.66 13.11 -10.47
C PRO A 6 -13.12 12.99 -10.90
N LYS A 7 -13.65 11.75 -10.90
CA LYS A 7 -15.01 11.46 -11.38
C LYS A 7 -16.05 12.23 -10.55
N GLY A 8 -16.97 12.90 -11.25
CA GLY A 8 -18.13 13.54 -10.62
C GLY A 8 -17.84 14.84 -9.84
N LEU A 9 -16.62 15.39 -9.88
CA LEU A 9 -16.35 16.74 -9.38
C LEU A 9 -16.77 17.81 -10.39
N THR A 10 -17.31 18.93 -9.89
CA THR A 10 -17.70 20.10 -10.70
C THR A 10 -16.97 21.38 -10.30
N ARG A 11 -16.07 21.27 -9.31
CA ARG A 11 -15.25 22.34 -8.73
C ARG A 11 -13.88 21.78 -8.39
N LEU A 12 -12.94 22.62 -7.94
CA LEU A 12 -11.64 22.17 -7.45
C LEU A 12 -11.81 21.13 -6.33
N ALA A 13 -10.94 20.12 -6.32
CA ALA A 13 -10.82 19.19 -5.22
C ALA A 13 -10.27 19.94 -3.99
N PHE A 14 -11.03 19.93 -2.90
CA PHE A 14 -10.69 20.61 -1.65
C PHE A 14 -11.19 19.80 -0.46
N GLY A 15 -10.30 19.53 0.48
CA GLY A 15 -10.56 18.73 1.68
C GLY A 15 -9.25 18.15 2.22
N GLY A 16 -9.29 16.93 2.73
CA GLY A 16 -8.13 16.21 3.25
C GLY A 16 -8.49 14.80 3.70
N ASP A 17 -7.55 14.15 4.36
CA ASP A 17 -7.75 12.83 4.96
C ASP A 17 -8.81 12.89 6.05
N TYR A 18 -9.83 12.04 5.92
CA TYR A 18 -10.90 11.87 6.89
C TYR A 18 -10.86 10.43 7.41
N ASN A 19 -10.67 10.29 8.72
CA ASN A 19 -10.57 9.00 9.42
C ASN A 19 -11.77 8.82 10.37
N PRO A 20 -13.01 8.72 9.82
CA PRO A 20 -14.24 8.63 10.62
C PRO A 20 -14.27 7.43 11.55
N GLU A 21 -13.59 6.35 11.20
CA GLU A 21 -13.54 5.12 11.97
C GLU A 21 -12.87 5.28 13.35
N GLN A 22 -12.16 6.39 13.58
CA GLN A 22 -11.54 6.71 14.86
C GLN A 22 -12.50 7.40 15.82
N TRP A 23 -13.72 7.72 15.37
CA TRP A 23 -14.74 8.43 16.11
C TRP A 23 -16.07 7.67 16.11
N PRO A 24 -16.92 7.85 17.13
CA PRO A 24 -18.27 7.29 17.09
C PRO A 24 -19.06 7.82 15.87
N GLU A 25 -19.88 6.96 15.25
CA GLU A 25 -20.66 7.33 14.05
C GLU A 25 -21.57 8.55 14.26
N THR A 26 -21.95 8.85 15.52
CA THR A 26 -22.72 10.04 15.87
C THR A 26 -22.03 11.36 15.51
N VAL A 27 -20.70 11.36 15.35
CA VAL A 27 -19.91 12.55 14.98
C VAL A 27 -19.97 12.81 13.47
N TRP A 28 -20.12 11.77 12.65
CA TRP A 28 -19.96 11.87 11.19
C TRP A 28 -20.93 12.84 10.52
N GLN A 29 -22.16 12.93 11.05
CA GLN A 29 -23.17 13.87 10.56
C GLN A 29 -22.74 15.32 10.76
N GLU A 30 -22.13 15.62 11.90
CA GLU A 30 -21.63 16.96 12.20
C GLU A 30 -20.38 17.28 11.38
N ASP A 31 -19.46 16.32 11.22
CA ASP A 31 -18.30 16.46 10.35
C ASP A 31 -18.72 16.82 8.92
N VAL A 32 -19.67 16.09 8.34
CA VAL A 32 -20.17 16.35 6.98
C VAL A 32 -20.93 17.67 6.88
N ARG A 33 -21.68 18.07 7.92
CA ARG A 33 -22.30 19.40 7.99
C ARG A 33 -21.25 20.51 7.93
N LEU A 34 -20.18 20.39 8.73
CA LEU A 34 -19.07 21.35 8.78
C LEU A 34 -18.25 21.36 7.48
N MET A 35 -18.02 20.19 6.88
CA MET A 35 -17.37 20.08 5.56
C MET A 35 -18.15 20.87 4.51
N ARG A 36 -19.49 20.76 4.49
CA ARG A 36 -20.33 21.54 3.57
C ARG A 36 -20.25 23.03 3.83
N GLU A 37 -20.27 23.45 5.10
CA GLU A 37 -20.11 24.85 5.49
C GLU A 37 -18.75 25.42 5.04
N ALA A 38 -17.68 24.63 5.16
CA ALA A 38 -16.34 24.99 4.72
C ALA A 38 -16.14 24.89 3.19
N GLY A 39 -17.10 24.31 2.45
CA GLY A 39 -17.01 24.13 1.01
C GLY A 39 -16.09 22.98 0.57
N VAL A 40 -15.86 21.99 1.42
CA VAL A 40 -15.15 20.74 1.08
C VAL A 40 -15.90 20.02 -0.04
N THR A 41 -15.15 19.57 -1.05
CA THR A 41 -15.69 18.88 -2.24
C THR A 41 -15.29 17.42 -2.31
N MET A 42 -14.18 17.04 -1.66
CA MET A 42 -13.66 15.68 -1.67
C MET A 42 -12.83 15.41 -0.42
N VAL A 43 -12.91 14.18 0.11
CA VAL A 43 -12.08 13.70 1.22
C VAL A 43 -11.43 12.37 0.87
N SER A 44 -10.26 12.11 1.45
CA SER A 44 -9.58 10.81 1.31
C SER A 44 -9.92 9.93 2.52
N VAL A 45 -10.44 8.72 2.27
CA VAL A 45 -10.97 7.84 3.33
C VAL A 45 -10.41 6.43 3.19
N GLY A 46 -10.35 5.66 4.28
CA GLY A 46 -9.99 4.25 4.21
C GLY A 46 -8.49 3.96 4.07
N ILE A 47 -7.61 4.95 4.20
CA ILE A 47 -6.17 4.81 3.92
C ILE A 47 -5.48 3.84 4.89
N PHE A 48 -5.89 3.80 6.16
CA PHE A 48 -5.28 2.97 7.21
C PHE A 48 -6.24 1.92 7.77
N SER A 49 -7.40 1.71 7.15
CA SER A 49 -8.52 1.01 7.78
C SER A 49 -8.54 -0.51 7.53
N TRP A 50 -7.41 -1.14 7.14
CA TRP A 50 -7.37 -2.56 6.77
C TRP A 50 -7.90 -3.45 7.91
N ALA A 51 -7.46 -3.20 9.15
CA ALA A 51 -7.88 -3.99 10.31
C ALA A 51 -9.40 -3.93 10.59
N LEU A 52 -10.10 -2.88 10.14
CA LEU A 52 -11.56 -2.80 10.26
C LEU A 52 -12.26 -3.43 9.05
N LEU A 53 -11.67 -3.29 7.86
CA LEU A 53 -12.21 -3.84 6.62
C LEU A 53 -12.03 -5.37 6.53
N GLU A 54 -10.97 -5.90 7.13
CA GLU A 54 -10.66 -7.33 7.25
C GLU A 54 -10.20 -7.64 8.69
N PRO A 55 -11.12 -7.76 9.66
CA PRO A 55 -10.77 -7.97 11.07
C PRO A 55 -10.07 -9.30 11.37
N SER A 56 -10.27 -10.30 10.53
CA SER A 56 -9.57 -11.59 10.59
C SER A 56 -9.38 -12.15 9.17
N PRO A 57 -8.42 -13.06 8.93
CA PRO A 57 -8.11 -13.53 7.58
C PRO A 57 -9.36 -13.96 6.80
N GLY A 58 -9.66 -13.27 5.70
CA GLY A 58 -10.77 -13.58 4.81
C GLY A 58 -12.18 -13.21 5.32
N ALA A 59 -12.30 -12.64 6.53
CA ALA A 59 -13.57 -12.09 7.02
C ALA A 59 -13.58 -10.58 6.80
N TYR A 60 -14.58 -10.06 6.09
CA TYR A 60 -14.66 -8.65 5.73
C TYR A 60 -15.86 -7.96 6.36
N ASP A 61 -15.66 -6.73 6.82
CA ASP A 61 -16.73 -5.85 7.31
C ASP A 61 -16.66 -4.50 6.58
N PHE A 62 -17.53 -4.35 5.59
CA PHE A 62 -17.63 -3.15 4.76
C PHE A 62 -18.75 -2.20 5.20
N GLY A 63 -19.61 -2.61 6.14
CA GLY A 63 -20.88 -1.93 6.39
C GLY A 63 -20.71 -0.48 6.83
N TRP A 64 -19.67 -0.20 7.62
CA TRP A 64 -19.37 1.17 8.05
C TRP A 64 -18.91 2.06 6.89
N LEU A 65 -18.12 1.51 5.97
CA LEU A 65 -17.61 2.22 4.80
C LEU A 65 -18.73 2.48 3.78
N ASP A 66 -19.67 1.54 3.62
CA ASP A 66 -20.88 1.75 2.82
C ASP A 66 -21.65 2.98 3.32
N ARG A 67 -21.99 3.00 4.61
CA ARG A 67 -22.72 4.11 5.24
C ARG A 67 -21.98 5.44 5.10
N LEU A 68 -20.66 5.42 5.24
CA LEU A 68 -19.82 6.60 5.08
C LEU A 68 -19.87 7.14 3.64
N LEU A 69 -19.69 6.28 2.64
CA LEU A 69 -19.69 6.70 1.25
C LEU A 69 -21.06 7.22 0.81
N ASP A 70 -22.15 6.60 1.29
CA ASP A 70 -23.52 7.10 1.10
C ASP A 70 -23.67 8.50 1.72
N LEU A 71 -23.27 8.68 2.98
CA LEU A 71 -23.37 9.95 3.68
C LEU A 71 -22.60 11.08 2.96
N LEU A 72 -21.39 10.80 2.49
CA LEU A 72 -20.58 11.74 1.71
C LEU A 72 -21.28 12.09 0.39
N HIS A 73 -21.78 11.09 -0.34
CA HIS A 73 -22.45 11.27 -1.62
C HIS A 73 -23.72 12.13 -1.50
N GLU A 74 -24.58 11.82 -0.53
CA GLU A 74 -25.83 12.54 -0.25
C GLU A 74 -25.58 14.02 0.05
N ASN A 75 -24.40 14.33 0.59
CA ASN A 75 -23.98 15.68 0.95
C ASN A 75 -23.12 16.36 -0.12
N GLY A 76 -23.00 15.75 -1.31
CA GLY A 76 -22.27 16.32 -2.45
C GLY A 76 -20.75 16.30 -2.30
N ILE A 77 -20.22 15.50 -1.36
CA ILE A 77 -18.80 15.32 -1.13
C ILE A 77 -18.36 14.02 -1.82
N ARG A 78 -17.25 14.08 -2.56
CA ARG A 78 -16.66 12.91 -3.21
C ARG A 78 -15.65 12.21 -2.32
N ALA A 79 -15.36 10.96 -2.63
CA ALA A 79 -14.37 10.14 -1.95
C ALA A 79 -13.19 9.85 -2.87
N ASP A 80 -11.99 10.12 -2.37
CA ASP A 80 -10.75 9.51 -2.81
C ASP A 80 -10.50 8.27 -1.92
N LEU A 81 -10.79 7.08 -2.47
CA LEU A 81 -10.87 5.87 -1.66
C LEU A 81 -9.50 5.18 -1.55
N GLY A 82 -9.02 5.04 -0.32
CA GLY A 82 -7.80 4.34 0.03
C GLY A 82 -7.86 2.84 -0.26
N THR A 83 -6.77 2.33 -0.82
CA THR A 83 -6.42 0.92 -0.62
C THR A 83 -5.60 0.85 0.68
N PRO A 84 -6.05 0.14 1.72
CA PRO A 84 -5.52 0.31 3.07
C PRO A 84 -4.17 -0.40 3.30
N THR A 85 -3.42 -0.60 2.22
CA THR A 85 -2.30 -1.56 2.14
C THR A 85 -1.03 -1.09 2.85
N VAL A 86 -0.95 0.18 3.21
CA VAL A 86 0.16 0.77 3.98
C VAL A 86 0.28 0.22 5.41
N ALA A 87 -0.83 -0.23 5.99
CA ALA A 87 -0.89 -0.71 7.37
C ALA A 87 -1.64 -2.04 7.46
N PRO A 88 -0.96 -3.17 7.17
CA PRO A 88 -1.52 -4.50 7.41
C PRO A 88 -1.96 -4.70 8.88
N PRO A 89 -3.02 -5.48 9.11
CA PRO A 89 -3.54 -5.75 10.44
C PRO A 89 -2.61 -6.65 11.26
N ALA A 90 -2.77 -6.61 12.59
CA ALA A 90 -1.95 -7.42 13.49
C ALA A 90 -2.02 -8.93 13.20
N TRP A 91 -3.17 -9.44 12.75
CA TRP A 91 -3.30 -10.86 12.39
C TRP A 91 -2.40 -11.23 11.20
N PHE A 92 -2.17 -10.30 10.27
CA PHE A 92 -1.32 -10.55 9.10
C PHE A 92 0.13 -10.75 9.56
N TYR A 93 0.65 -9.85 10.39
CA TYR A 93 2.03 -9.98 10.90
C TYR A 93 2.23 -11.19 11.82
N ARG A 94 1.19 -11.64 12.53
CA ARG A 94 1.26 -12.89 13.32
C ARG A 94 1.37 -14.12 12.43
N ALA A 95 0.69 -14.12 11.28
CA ALA A 95 0.76 -15.21 10.31
C ALA A 95 2.02 -15.15 9.43
N HIS A 96 2.50 -13.94 9.14
CA HIS A 96 3.60 -13.64 8.23
C HIS A 96 4.64 -12.71 8.89
N PRO A 97 5.34 -13.17 9.95
CA PRO A 97 6.32 -12.34 10.65
C PRO A 97 7.50 -11.93 9.74
N GLU A 98 7.79 -12.70 8.70
CA GLU A 98 8.82 -12.39 7.70
C GLU A 98 8.45 -11.23 6.76
N ALA A 99 7.19 -10.78 6.78
CA ALA A 99 6.75 -9.58 6.09
C ALA A 99 7.24 -8.30 6.80
N LEU A 100 7.63 -8.36 8.07
CA LEU A 100 8.25 -7.22 8.75
C LEU A 100 9.64 -6.93 8.16
N PRO A 101 9.96 -5.66 7.85
CA PRO A 101 11.26 -5.28 7.32
C PRO A 101 12.42 -5.68 8.23
N VAL A 102 13.59 -5.81 7.63
CA VAL A 102 14.87 -6.01 8.33
C VAL A 102 15.76 -4.80 8.04
N THR A 103 16.33 -4.20 9.06
CA THR A 103 17.29 -3.08 8.97
C THR A 103 18.65 -3.55 8.41
N ALA A 104 19.52 -2.60 8.08
CA ALA A 104 20.86 -2.89 7.56
C ALA A 104 21.75 -3.70 8.52
N ASP A 105 21.52 -3.60 9.84
CA ASP A 105 22.24 -4.36 10.86
C ASP A 105 21.62 -5.74 11.16
N GLY A 106 20.56 -6.11 10.43
CA GLY A 106 19.88 -7.41 10.59
C GLY A 106 18.76 -7.41 11.62
N THR A 107 18.46 -6.28 12.27
CA THR A 107 17.34 -6.18 13.22
C THR A 107 15.99 -6.22 12.48
N ARG A 108 15.08 -7.09 12.91
CA ARG A 108 13.71 -7.12 12.37
C ARG A 108 12.87 -6.05 13.06
N TYR A 109 12.08 -5.32 12.28
CA TYR A 109 11.06 -4.41 12.80
C TYR A 109 9.95 -5.20 13.53
N GLU A 110 9.25 -4.52 14.42
CA GLU A 110 8.08 -5.07 15.13
C GLU A 110 6.80 -4.33 14.76
N PHE A 111 5.66 -4.96 15.02
CA PHE A 111 4.35 -4.35 14.86
C PHE A 111 4.12 -3.22 15.88
N GLY A 112 3.44 -2.15 15.47
CA GLY A 112 2.98 -1.08 16.38
C GLY A 112 3.10 0.35 15.83
N SER A 113 3.91 0.55 14.79
CA SER A 113 3.94 1.80 14.01
C SER A 113 3.20 1.63 12.68
N ARG A 114 3.50 2.46 11.67
CA ARG A 114 2.93 2.39 10.31
C ARG A 114 4.00 2.12 9.26
N GLY A 115 3.60 1.59 8.10
CA GLY A 115 4.46 1.45 6.91
C GLY A 115 5.60 0.43 7.05
N ALA A 116 5.70 -0.30 8.17
CA ALA A 116 6.71 -1.33 8.38
C ALA A 116 6.34 -2.62 7.63
N ILE A 117 6.53 -2.62 6.30
CA ILE A 117 6.21 -3.76 5.44
C ILE A 117 7.31 -4.03 4.40
N CYS A 118 7.67 -5.30 4.23
CA CYS A 118 8.56 -5.73 3.17
C CYS A 118 7.78 -5.81 1.84
N HIS A 119 7.97 -4.83 0.95
CA HIS A 119 7.31 -4.81 -0.37
C HIS A 119 7.70 -5.97 -1.31
N SER A 120 8.73 -6.74 -0.96
CA SER A 120 9.13 -7.95 -1.68
C SER A 120 8.48 -9.23 -1.13
N ASN A 121 7.84 -9.18 0.04
CA ASN A 121 7.16 -10.35 0.62
C ASN A 121 5.95 -10.76 -0.25
N ALA A 122 5.88 -12.05 -0.58
CA ALA A 122 4.88 -12.58 -1.50
C ALA A 122 3.48 -12.66 -0.86
N ASP A 123 3.40 -12.98 0.42
CA ASP A 123 2.15 -13.05 1.17
C ASP A 123 1.53 -11.65 1.34
N TYR A 124 2.35 -10.64 1.62
CA TYR A 124 1.91 -9.24 1.63
C TYR A 124 1.39 -8.82 0.27
N ARG A 125 2.12 -9.12 -0.81
CA ARG A 125 1.66 -8.82 -2.16
C ARG A 125 0.30 -9.46 -2.46
N ALA A 126 0.12 -10.73 -2.08
CA ALA A 126 -1.14 -11.44 -2.29
C ALA A 126 -2.28 -10.84 -1.45
N ALA A 127 -2.05 -10.57 -0.16
CA ALA A 127 -3.02 -9.98 0.75
C ALA A 127 -3.42 -8.56 0.29
N ALA A 128 -2.44 -7.73 -0.08
CA ALA A 128 -2.65 -6.36 -0.57
C ALA A 128 -3.45 -6.35 -1.88
N ALA A 129 -3.14 -7.26 -2.80
CA ALA A 129 -3.92 -7.43 -4.03
C ALA A 129 -5.36 -7.85 -3.73
N ASN A 130 -5.55 -8.80 -2.82
CA ASN A 130 -6.86 -9.32 -2.46
C ASN A 130 -7.78 -8.25 -1.83
N ILE A 131 -7.31 -7.50 -0.82
CA ILE A 131 -8.13 -6.42 -0.23
C ILE A 131 -8.44 -5.32 -1.26
N THR A 132 -7.47 -4.99 -2.12
CA THR A 132 -7.65 -4.03 -3.21
C THR A 132 -8.72 -4.52 -4.19
N THR A 133 -8.69 -5.78 -4.61
CA THR A 133 -9.71 -6.38 -5.48
C THR A 133 -11.08 -6.34 -4.83
N ARG A 134 -11.21 -6.67 -3.54
CA ARG A 134 -12.50 -6.62 -2.83
C ARG A 134 -13.10 -5.22 -2.81
N LEU A 135 -12.28 -4.20 -2.51
CA LEU A 135 -12.71 -2.80 -2.53
C LEU A 135 -13.09 -2.35 -3.94
N ALA A 136 -12.27 -2.67 -4.94
CA ALA A 136 -12.56 -2.32 -6.33
C ALA A 136 -13.86 -2.97 -6.82
N THR A 137 -14.05 -4.27 -6.59
CA THR A 137 -15.29 -4.97 -6.97
C THR A 137 -16.52 -4.38 -6.29
N ARG A 138 -16.40 -3.98 -5.02
CA ARG A 138 -17.53 -3.45 -4.25
C ARG A 138 -17.88 -2.01 -4.63
N TYR A 139 -16.88 -1.16 -4.83
CA TYR A 139 -17.06 0.30 -4.89
C TYR A 139 -16.79 0.95 -6.25
N ALA A 140 -16.34 0.22 -7.27
CA ALA A 140 -16.01 0.80 -8.59
C ALA A 140 -17.13 1.68 -9.18
N GLU A 141 -18.39 1.31 -8.96
CA GLU A 141 -19.56 2.05 -9.45
C GLU A 141 -20.23 2.93 -8.38
N HIS A 142 -19.66 3.02 -7.18
CA HIS A 142 -20.24 3.85 -6.12
C HIS A 142 -20.20 5.34 -6.52
N PRO A 143 -21.30 6.09 -6.43
CA PRO A 143 -21.36 7.46 -6.95
C PRO A 143 -20.59 8.49 -6.11
N ALA A 144 -20.14 8.12 -4.90
CA ALA A 144 -19.16 8.89 -4.13
C ALA A 144 -17.74 8.80 -4.70
N LEU A 145 -17.37 7.65 -5.31
CA LEU A 145 -16.00 7.35 -5.69
C LEU A 145 -15.54 8.24 -6.84
N ALA A 146 -14.54 9.08 -6.56
CA ALA A 146 -13.94 9.98 -7.55
C ALA A 146 -12.53 9.56 -7.98
N LEU A 147 -11.76 8.98 -7.06
CA LEU A 147 -10.36 8.55 -7.23
C LEU A 147 -10.03 7.35 -6.34
N TRP A 148 -8.92 6.69 -6.66
CA TRP A 148 -8.29 5.68 -5.82
C TRP A 148 -6.97 6.21 -5.24
N HIS A 149 -6.86 6.20 -3.92
CA HIS A 149 -5.63 6.48 -3.20
C HIS A 149 -4.87 5.16 -2.98
N VAL A 150 -3.91 4.87 -3.87
CA VAL A 150 -3.20 3.58 -3.86
C VAL A 150 -2.09 3.60 -2.81
N HIS A 151 -2.19 2.73 -1.79
CA HIS A 151 -1.32 2.70 -0.62
C HIS A 151 -1.30 4.05 0.10
N ASN A 152 -0.23 4.34 0.82
CA ASN A 152 0.15 5.67 1.31
C ASN A 152 1.68 5.77 1.41
N GLU A 153 2.26 6.87 0.91
CA GLU A 153 3.68 7.24 1.07
C GLU A 153 4.67 6.06 0.96
N TYR A 154 4.76 5.43 -0.22
CA TYR A 154 5.73 4.35 -0.44
C TYR A 154 7.15 4.76 0.00
N GLY A 155 7.76 3.92 0.84
CA GLY A 155 9.09 4.17 1.39
C GLY A 155 9.14 5.02 2.66
N VAL A 156 8.00 5.41 3.23
CA VAL A 156 7.93 6.16 4.51
C VAL A 156 7.12 5.36 5.55
N PRO A 157 7.60 5.26 6.81
CA PRO A 157 8.92 5.69 7.31
C PRO A 157 10.05 4.69 6.96
N VAL A 158 9.71 3.54 6.38
CA VAL A 158 10.68 2.48 6.06
C VAL A 158 10.91 2.44 4.55
N SER A 159 12.09 2.89 4.11
CA SER A 159 12.46 2.95 2.70
C SER A 159 13.23 1.73 2.21
N ALA A 160 13.82 0.95 3.12
CA ALA A 160 14.68 -0.18 2.78
C ALA A 160 14.40 -1.39 3.69
N CYS A 161 14.52 -2.57 3.10
CA CYS A 161 14.46 -3.85 3.79
C CYS A 161 15.62 -4.73 3.29
N TYR A 162 16.36 -5.31 4.23
CA TYR A 162 17.57 -6.11 3.98
C TYR A 162 17.34 -7.60 4.18
N CYS A 163 16.08 -8.07 4.11
CA CYS A 163 15.75 -9.49 4.23
C CYS A 163 16.13 -10.28 2.97
N GLU A 164 16.16 -11.61 3.08
CA GLU A 164 16.51 -12.50 1.97
C GLU A 164 15.60 -12.38 0.74
N SER A 165 14.31 -12.08 0.94
CA SER A 165 13.38 -11.82 -0.18
C SER A 165 13.82 -10.59 -0.98
N CYS A 166 14.17 -9.49 -0.31
CA CYS A 166 14.69 -8.29 -0.95
C CYS A 166 16.03 -8.55 -1.63
N ALA A 167 16.95 -9.29 -0.99
CA ALA A 167 18.22 -9.66 -1.59
C ALA A 167 18.05 -10.50 -2.87
N ALA A 168 17.11 -11.46 -2.87
CA ALA A 168 16.76 -12.25 -4.05
C ALA A 168 16.15 -11.37 -5.16
N HIS A 169 15.27 -10.44 -4.82
CA HIS A 169 14.67 -9.51 -5.78
C HIS A 169 15.72 -8.58 -6.38
N PHE A 170 16.65 -8.07 -5.56
CA PHE A 170 17.75 -7.24 -6.03
C PHE A 170 18.65 -7.99 -7.01
N ARG A 171 19.05 -9.25 -6.72
CA ARG A 171 19.83 -10.08 -7.64
C ARG A 171 19.11 -10.33 -8.98
N ARG A 172 17.78 -10.49 -8.96
CA ARG A 172 16.99 -10.60 -10.20
C ARG A 172 17.00 -9.29 -10.98
N TRP A 173 16.75 -8.16 -10.32
CA TRP A 173 16.86 -6.85 -10.95
C TRP A 173 18.23 -6.62 -11.57
N LEU A 174 19.33 -7.00 -10.89
CA LEU A 174 20.68 -6.93 -11.45
C LEU A 174 20.84 -7.82 -12.69
N THR A 175 20.30 -9.04 -12.64
CA THR A 175 20.33 -9.96 -13.80
C THR A 175 19.59 -9.37 -14.99
N ASP A 176 18.39 -8.83 -14.78
CA ASP A 176 17.58 -8.22 -15.82
C ASP A 176 18.20 -6.93 -16.38
N THR A 177 18.87 -6.15 -15.53
CA THR A 177 19.47 -4.86 -15.89
C THR A 177 20.79 -5.00 -16.62
N TYR A 178 21.66 -5.90 -16.18
CA TYR A 178 23.03 -6.03 -16.69
C TYR A 178 23.23 -7.25 -17.59
N GLY A 179 22.33 -8.24 -17.55
CA GLY A 179 22.36 -9.44 -18.38
C GLY A 179 23.42 -10.48 -17.98
N THR A 180 24.65 -10.05 -17.73
CA THR A 180 25.77 -10.90 -17.31
C THR A 180 26.47 -10.35 -16.09
N ILE A 181 27.14 -11.24 -15.34
CA ILE A 181 27.97 -10.84 -14.21
C ILE A 181 29.18 -10.00 -14.65
N ASP A 182 29.70 -10.22 -15.86
CA ASP A 182 30.81 -9.43 -16.40
C ASP A 182 30.38 -7.98 -16.66
N ALA A 183 29.20 -7.77 -17.25
CA ALA A 183 28.64 -6.43 -17.45
C ALA A 183 28.36 -5.72 -16.11
N LEU A 184 27.91 -6.46 -15.10
CA LEU A 184 27.76 -5.94 -13.74
C LEU A 184 29.12 -5.55 -13.14
N ASN A 185 30.12 -6.44 -13.23
CA ASN A 185 31.45 -6.22 -12.69
C ASN A 185 32.12 -4.98 -13.29
N GLU A 186 31.96 -4.78 -14.61
CA GLU A 186 32.43 -3.60 -15.34
C GLU A 186 31.68 -2.34 -14.90
N ALA A 187 30.34 -2.38 -14.87
CA ALA A 187 29.53 -1.23 -14.47
C ALA A 187 29.81 -0.76 -13.04
N TRP A 188 30.18 -1.68 -12.15
CA TRP A 188 30.45 -1.40 -10.74
C TRP A 188 31.94 -1.28 -10.40
N GLY A 189 32.85 -1.48 -11.37
CA GLY A 189 34.29 -1.38 -11.17
C GLY A 189 34.85 -2.37 -10.13
N THR A 190 34.24 -3.54 -10.00
CA THR A 190 34.49 -4.50 -8.90
C THR A 190 35.88 -5.14 -8.88
N ALA A 191 36.69 -4.93 -9.94
CA ALA A 191 38.11 -5.29 -9.95
C ALA A 191 38.90 -4.52 -8.85
N PHE A 192 38.45 -3.31 -8.53
CA PHE A 192 38.97 -2.55 -7.41
C PHE A 192 38.49 -3.16 -6.08
N TRP A 193 39.41 -3.38 -5.14
CA TRP A 193 39.18 -4.08 -3.87
C TRP A 193 38.61 -5.51 -4.02
N ALA A 194 39.04 -6.24 -5.06
CA ALA A 194 38.85 -7.70 -5.23
C ALA A 194 37.41 -8.19 -4.99
N SER A 195 36.41 -7.38 -5.35
CA SER A 195 34.99 -7.67 -5.13
C SER A 195 34.31 -8.29 -6.36
N ALA A 196 35.06 -8.55 -7.43
CA ALA A 196 34.56 -9.14 -8.66
C ALA A 196 34.01 -10.54 -8.42
N THR A 197 32.75 -10.76 -8.79
CA THR A 197 32.15 -12.10 -8.72
C THR A 197 32.45 -12.84 -10.02
N PRO A 198 33.13 -14.00 -9.98
CA PRO A 198 33.43 -14.74 -11.21
C PRO A 198 32.14 -15.33 -11.80
N ALA A 199 32.04 -15.32 -13.13
CA ALA A 199 31.03 -16.10 -13.84
C ALA A 199 31.26 -17.60 -13.53
N SER A 200 30.45 -18.18 -12.64
CA SER A 200 30.59 -19.60 -12.33
C SER A 200 30.33 -20.41 -13.61
N THR A 201 31.26 -21.28 -13.99
CA THR A 201 30.99 -22.33 -14.96
C THR A 201 29.80 -23.15 -14.46
N ARG A 202 28.74 -23.23 -15.27
CA ARG A 202 27.60 -24.13 -15.00
C ARG A 202 28.16 -25.54 -14.78
N SER A 203 28.24 -25.97 -13.53
CA SER A 203 28.47 -27.37 -13.19
C SER A 203 27.24 -28.14 -13.65
N THR A 204 27.33 -28.74 -14.83
CA THR A 204 26.44 -29.80 -15.29
C THR A 204 26.61 -31.01 -14.37
N ARG A 205 26.00 -31.00 -13.18
CA ARG A 205 25.61 -32.26 -12.54
C ARG A 205 24.33 -32.74 -13.20
N ARG A 206 24.50 -33.45 -14.32
CA ARG A 206 23.50 -34.41 -14.81
C ARG A 206 23.50 -35.57 -13.81
N ALA A 207 22.32 -35.91 -13.30
CA ALA A 207 22.02 -37.23 -12.75
C ALA A 207 21.96 -38.26 -13.89
#